data_AF-A0A7K2ZH11-F1
#
_entry.id   AF-A0A7K2ZH11-F1
#
_cell.length_a   1.000
_cell.length_b   1.000
_cell.length_c   1.000
_cell.angle_alpha   90.00
_cell.angle_beta   90.00
_cell.angle_gamma   90.00
#
_symmetry.space_group_name_H-M   'P 1'
#
loop_
_entity.id
_entity.type
_entity.pdbx_description
1 polymer ?
#
loop_
_entity_poly.entity_id
_entity_poly.type
_entity_poly.pdbx_seq_one_letter_code
_entity_poly.pdbx_strand_id
1 'polypeptide(L)'
;AEAAGVGLALETHDTFLTGAEVAAVLEAVGSPHAGAVWDAVNPWRAGESPERTAALLGPWLRHVQLKDVASPTDLRPVPPGHGVLPLPSVLAQLGHLGYGGWISLEWERAWYPDAAPLADALPAFHRVLDAG
;
A
#
# COMPACT_ATOMS: atom_id res chain seq x y z
N ALA A 1 7.03 -11.17 18.47
CA ALA A 1 6.55 -9.76 18.45
C ALA A 1 6.37 -9.26 19.87
N GLU A 2 5.40 -9.82 20.61
CA GLU A 2 5.07 -9.48 22.00
C GLU A 2 6.27 -9.48 22.94
N ALA A 3 6.98 -10.61 23.07
CA ALA A 3 8.14 -10.73 23.95
C ALA A 3 9.31 -9.77 23.60
N ALA A 4 9.35 -9.29 22.35
CA ALA A 4 10.38 -8.38 21.86
C ALA A 4 9.91 -6.90 21.84
N GLY A 5 8.66 -6.61 22.21
CA GLY A 5 8.11 -5.26 22.20
C GLY A 5 7.96 -4.63 20.81
N VAL A 6 7.90 -5.44 19.75
CA VAL A 6 7.77 -4.98 18.36
C VAL A 6 6.40 -5.35 17.78
N GLY A 7 5.95 -4.57 16.78
CA GLY A 7 4.80 -4.91 15.94
C GLY A 7 5.24 -5.71 14.71
N LEU A 8 4.36 -6.59 14.24
CA LEU A 8 4.48 -7.25 12.94
C LEU A 8 3.33 -6.79 12.05
N ALA A 9 3.64 -6.48 10.80
CA ALA A 9 2.64 -6.10 9.82
C ALA A 9 2.69 -7.07 8.63
N LEU A 10 1.56 -7.69 8.33
CA LEU A 10 1.39 -8.54 7.15
C LEU A 10 1.05 -7.65 5.95
N GLU A 11 1.83 -7.75 4.89
CA GLU A 11 1.61 -7.00 3.67
C GLU A 11 0.61 -7.70 2.76
N THR A 12 -0.24 -6.91 2.10
CA THR A 12 -1.03 -7.38 0.95
C THR A 12 -0.09 -7.70 -0.21
N HIS A 13 0.32 -8.96 -0.36
CA HIS A 13 1.27 -9.41 -1.38
C HIS A 13 1.10 -10.91 -1.70
N ASP A 14 1.41 -11.31 -2.94
CA ASP A 14 1.38 -12.69 -3.46
C ASP A 14 0.15 -13.53 -3.06
N THR A 15 0.29 -14.37 -2.04
CA THR A 15 -0.73 -15.33 -1.57
C THR A 15 -1.87 -14.64 -0.81
N PHE A 16 -1.59 -13.48 -0.21
CA PHE A 16 -2.58 -12.68 0.52
C PHE A 16 -2.68 -11.34 -0.19
N LEU A 17 -3.29 -11.36 -1.37
CA LEU A 17 -3.22 -10.28 -2.33
C LEU A 17 -4.22 -9.15 -2.00
N THR A 18 -5.33 -9.49 -1.36
CA THR A 18 -6.43 -8.58 -1.04
C THR A 18 -6.45 -8.18 0.43
N GLY A 19 -7.11 -7.05 0.73
CA GLY A 19 -7.41 -6.65 2.11
C GLY A 19 -8.29 -7.68 2.82
N ALA A 20 -9.20 -8.35 2.11
CA ALA A 20 -10.03 -9.41 2.66
C ALA A 20 -9.21 -10.60 3.18
N GLU A 21 -8.23 -11.06 2.40
CA GLU A 21 -7.35 -12.17 2.78
C GLU A 21 -6.45 -11.81 3.97
N VAL A 22 -5.84 -10.62 3.95
CA VAL A 22 -5.01 -10.13 5.06
C VAL A 22 -5.85 -9.94 6.33
N ALA A 23 -7.04 -9.34 6.23
CA ALA A 23 -7.94 -9.17 7.38
C ALA A 23 -8.31 -10.52 8.01
N ALA A 24 -8.64 -11.54 7.20
CA ALA A 24 -8.96 -12.87 7.71
C ALA A 24 -7.80 -13.50 8.49
N VAL A 25 -6.56 -13.32 8.04
CA VAL A 25 -5.37 -13.78 8.77
C VAL A 25 -5.22 -13.03 10.11
N LEU A 26 -5.38 -11.71 10.10
CA LEU A 26 -5.21 -10.88 11.29
C LEU A 26 -6.31 -11.12 12.34
N GLU A 27 -7.55 -11.35 11.90
CA GLU A 27 -8.64 -11.80 12.78
C GLU A 27 -8.32 -13.14 13.44
N ALA A 28 -7.81 -14.12 12.67
CA ALA A 28 -7.45 -15.42 13.20
C ALA A 28 -6.26 -15.37 14.18
N VAL A 29 -5.29 -14.48 13.94
CA VAL A 29 -4.15 -14.27 14.84
C VAL A 29 -4.59 -13.59 16.14
N GLY A 30 -5.50 -12.62 16.09
CA GLY A 30 -6.12 -12.01 17.27
C GLY A 30 -5.16 -11.28 18.23
N SER A 31 -3.94 -10.94 17.79
CA SER A 31 -2.94 -10.26 18.62
C SER A 31 -2.92 -8.75 18.35
N PRO A 32 -2.83 -7.89 19.38
CA PRO A 32 -2.68 -6.44 19.20
C PRO A 32 -1.32 -6.05 18.58
N HIS A 33 -0.35 -6.97 18.57
CA HIS A 33 0.96 -6.77 17.94
C HIS A 33 0.98 -7.13 16.44
N ALA A 34 -0.12 -7.68 15.91
CA ALA A 34 -0.26 -7.95 14.49
C ALA A 34 -1.05 -6.82 13.80
N GLY A 35 -0.62 -6.45 12.59
CA GLY A 35 -1.23 -5.40 11.80
C GLY A 35 -1.08 -5.64 10.30
N ALA A 36 -1.47 -4.66 9.49
CA ALA A 36 -1.41 -4.73 8.04
C ALA A 36 -0.46 -3.67 7.46
N VAL A 37 0.29 -4.06 6.42
CA VAL A 37 0.83 -3.13 5.42
C VAL A 37 -0.11 -3.15 4.23
N TRP A 38 -0.71 -2.00 3.91
CA TRP A 38 -1.47 -1.86 2.67
C TRP A 38 -0.52 -1.41 1.55
N ASP A 39 -0.08 -2.35 0.74
CA ASP A 39 0.45 -2.04 -0.60
C ASP A 39 -0.74 -1.89 -1.54
N ALA A 40 -0.97 -0.65 -1.99
CA ALA A 40 -2.14 -0.29 -2.76
C ALA A 40 -2.24 -1.00 -4.12
N VAL A 41 -1.12 -1.42 -4.72
CA VAL A 41 -1.14 -2.04 -6.05
C VAL A 41 -1.72 -3.46 -6.01
N ASN A 42 -1.57 -4.16 -4.89
CA ASN A 42 -1.86 -5.59 -4.75
C ASN A 42 -3.39 -5.85 -4.75
N PRO A 43 -4.17 -5.29 -3.80
CA PRO A 43 -5.61 -5.45 -3.81
C PRO A 43 -6.26 -4.86 -5.07
N TRP A 44 -5.78 -3.70 -5.54
CA TRP A 44 -6.32 -3.05 -6.72
C TRP A 44 -6.20 -3.90 -7.99
N ARG A 45 -5.01 -4.48 -8.25
CA ARG A 45 -4.84 -5.35 -9.43
C ARG A 45 -5.62 -6.67 -9.30
N ALA A 46 -5.94 -7.07 -8.07
CA ALA A 46 -6.82 -8.21 -7.79
C ALA A 46 -8.32 -7.88 -7.96
N GLY A 47 -8.66 -6.62 -8.25
CA GLY A 47 -10.04 -6.15 -8.43
C GLY A 47 -10.71 -5.62 -7.16
N GLU A 48 -9.99 -5.52 -6.04
CA GLU A 48 -10.50 -4.90 -4.81
C GLU A 48 -10.35 -3.38 -4.87
N SER A 49 -11.43 -2.65 -4.61
CA SER A 49 -11.38 -1.18 -4.65
C SER A 49 -10.62 -0.61 -3.44
N PRO A 50 -10.06 0.61 -3.55
CA PRO A 50 -9.43 1.27 -2.40
C PRO A 50 -10.37 1.43 -1.21
N GLU A 51 -11.65 1.76 -1.45
CA GLU A 51 -12.68 1.90 -0.40
C GLU A 51 -12.88 0.59 0.35
N ARG A 52 -12.96 -0.53 -0.39
CA ARG A 52 -13.13 -1.85 0.21
C ARG A 52 -11.89 -2.27 0.99
N THR A 53 -10.70 -2.08 0.41
CA THR A 53 -9.44 -2.41 1.08
C THR A 53 -9.28 -1.62 2.38
N ALA A 54 -9.53 -0.30 2.33
CA ALA A 54 -9.48 0.58 3.49
C ALA A 54 -10.47 0.15 4.59
N ALA A 55 -11.71 -0.16 4.22
CA ALA A 55 -12.73 -0.61 5.19
C ALA A 55 -12.33 -1.93 5.86
N LEU A 56 -11.71 -2.86 5.12
CA LEU A 56 -11.29 -4.16 5.65
C LEU A 56 -10.03 -4.07 6.51
N LEU A 57 -9.03 -3.29 6.08
CA LEU A 57 -7.75 -3.20 6.78
C LEU A 57 -7.73 -2.17 7.90
N GLY A 58 -8.67 -1.22 7.94
CA GLY A 58 -8.70 -0.10 8.88
C GLY A 58 -8.36 -0.44 10.34
N PRO A 59 -8.95 -1.49 10.95
CA PRO A 59 -8.64 -1.88 12.34
C PRO A 59 -7.18 -2.28 12.58
N TRP A 60 -6.50 -2.77 11.54
CA TRP A 60 -5.15 -3.32 11.63
C TRP A 60 -4.10 -2.49 10.90
N LEU A 61 -4.48 -1.45 10.15
CA LEU A 61 -3.56 -0.70 9.31
C LEU A 61 -2.41 -0.12 10.14
N ARG A 62 -1.17 -0.40 9.74
CA ARG A 62 0.06 0.09 10.40
C ARG A 62 0.99 0.85 9.45
N HIS A 63 0.96 0.48 8.17
CA HIS A 63 1.83 1.07 7.16
C HIS A 63 1.14 1.07 5.80
N VAL A 64 1.51 2.01 4.94
CA VAL A 64 1.02 2.08 3.56
C VAL A 64 2.20 2.18 2.61
N GLN A 65 2.13 1.42 1.52
CA GLN A 65 3.04 1.52 0.39
C GLN A 65 2.25 1.95 -0.83
N LEU A 66 2.82 2.93 -1.54
CA LEU A 66 2.28 3.42 -2.80
C LEU A 66 3.35 3.29 -3.87
N LYS A 67 2.94 2.78 -5.02
CA LYS A 67 3.63 2.91 -6.29
C LYS A 67 2.61 3.22 -7.36
N ASP A 68 3.08 3.52 -8.56
CA ASP A 68 2.22 3.67 -9.71
C ASP A 68 2.73 2.79 -10.84
N VAL A 69 1.82 2.32 -11.68
CA VAL A 69 2.09 1.30 -12.69
C VAL A 69 1.38 1.63 -13.99
N ALA A 70 1.91 1.17 -15.12
CA ALA A 70 1.32 1.44 -16.43
C ALA A 70 0.00 0.68 -16.67
N SER A 71 -0.18 -0.48 -16.02
CA SER A 71 -1.40 -1.29 -16.10
C SER A 71 -1.52 -2.22 -14.88
N PRO A 72 -2.68 -2.86 -14.66
CA PRO A 72 -2.83 -3.88 -13.61
C PRO A 72 -1.91 -5.11 -13.77
N THR A 73 -1.37 -5.36 -14.97
CA THR A 73 -0.56 -6.55 -15.28
C THR A 73 0.92 -6.24 -15.50
N ASP A 74 1.28 -4.96 -15.65
CA ASP A 74 2.67 -4.51 -15.79
C ASP A 74 3.09 -3.75 -14.54
N LEU A 75 3.75 -4.46 -13.61
CA LEU A 75 4.11 -3.94 -12.29
C LEU A 75 5.39 -3.10 -12.30
N ARG A 76 5.95 -2.80 -13.47
CA ARG A 76 7.09 -1.87 -13.57
C ARG A 76 6.67 -0.49 -13.02
N PRO A 77 7.43 0.06 -12.08
CA PRO A 77 7.09 1.33 -11.46
C PRO A 77 7.24 2.46 -12.48
N VAL A 78 6.20 3.28 -12.58
CA VAL A 78 6.23 4.56 -13.30
C VAL A 78 6.18 5.71 -12.29
N PRO A 79 6.65 6.93 -12.64
CA PRO A 79 6.57 8.06 -11.73
C PRO A 79 5.15 8.24 -11.17
N PRO A 80 4.96 8.37 -9.84
CA PRO A 80 3.63 8.50 -9.25
C PRO A 80 2.80 9.62 -9.90
N GLY A 81 1.53 9.32 -10.18
CA GLY A 81 0.60 10.21 -10.89
C GLY A 81 0.70 10.13 -12.42
N HIS A 82 1.53 9.25 -12.97
CA HIS A 82 1.65 9.01 -14.42
C HIS A 82 1.20 7.60 -14.83
N GLY A 83 0.79 6.76 -13.88
CA GLY A 83 0.24 5.45 -14.14
C GLY A 83 -1.27 5.42 -13.96
N VAL A 84 -1.79 4.23 -13.65
CA VAL A 84 -3.24 3.95 -13.63
C VAL A 84 -3.77 3.56 -12.25
N LEU A 85 -2.91 3.47 -11.22
CA LEU A 85 -3.38 3.18 -9.87
C LEU A 85 -4.19 4.40 -9.38
N PRO A 86 -5.39 4.21 -8.77
CA PRO A 86 -6.23 5.32 -8.32
C PRO A 86 -5.71 5.93 -7.01
N LEU A 87 -4.47 6.44 -7.03
CA LEU A 87 -3.77 7.03 -5.89
C LEU A 87 -4.61 8.11 -5.15
N PRO A 88 -5.35 9.02 -5.83
CA PRO A 88 -6.21 9.97 -5.13
C PRO A 88 -7.33 9.31 -4.32
N SER A 89 -7.92 8.21 -4.80
CA SER A 89 -8.92 7.47 -4.02
C SER A 89 -8.28 6.79 -2.81
N VAL A 90 -7.10 6.18 -2.96
CA VAL A 90 -6.37 5.58 -1.84
C VAL A 90 -6.10 6.62 -0.74
N LEU A 91 -5.58 7.80 -1.10
CA LEU A 91 -5.31 8.89 -0.16
C LEU A 91 -6.59 9.41 0.51
N ALA A 92 -7.69 9.58 -0.25
CA ALA A 92 -8.97 9.98 0.31
C ALA A 92 -9.48 8.97 1.37
N GLN A 93 -9.30 7.67 1.14
CA GLN A 93 -9.67 6.65 2.12
C GLN A 93 -8.78 6.69 3.36
N LEU A 94 -7.47 6.91 3.22
CA LEU A 94 -6.59 7.11 4.37
C LEU A 94 -7.01 8.33 5.20
N GLY A 95 -7.41 9.42 4.54
CA GLY A 95 -8.00 10.59 5.19
C GLY A 95 -9.29 10.26 5.96
N HIS A 96 -10.21 9.50 5.36
CA HIS A 96 -11.44 9.05 6.02
C HIS A 96 -11.18 8.13 7.22
N LEU A 97 -10.14 7.30 7.17
CA LEU A 97 -9.70 6.47 8.29
C LEU A 97 -8.99 7.27 9.39
N GLY A 98 -8.65 8.54 9.14
CA GLY A 98 -7.81 9.34 10.04
C GLY A 98 -6.40 8.75 10.18
N TYR A 99 -5.89 8.09 9.13
CA TYR A 99 -4.59 7.45 9.15
C TYR A 99 -3.46 8.48 9.23
N GLY A 100 -2.73 8.49 10.34
CA GLY A 100 -1.58 9.37 10.59
C GLY A 100 -0.22 8.66 10.56
N GLY A 101 -0.18 7.44 10.03
CA GLY A 101 1.05 6.64 9.95
C GLY A 101 1.91 6.99 8.73
N TRP A 102 2.96 6.20 8.51
CA TRP A 102 3.86 6.40 7.38
C TRP A 102 3.25 5.91 6.07
N ILE A 103 3.55 6.64 5.00
CA ILE A 103 3.29 6.24 3.61
C ILE A 103 4.64 6.20 2.91
N SER A 104 4.99 5.06 2.32
CA SER A 104 6.27 4.86 1.62
C SER A 104 6.09 4.78 0.12
N LEU A 105 7.04 5.36 -0.62
CA LEU A 105 7.20 5.09 -2.04
C LEU A 105 7.85 3.71 -2.20
N GLU A 106 7.14 2.80 -2.85
CA GLU A 106 7.66 1.48 -3.22
C GLU A 106 8.19 1.55 -4.66
N TRP A 107 9.51 1.73 -4.80
CA TRP A 107 10.10 2.07 -6.11
C TRP A 107 10.73 0.91 -6.86
N GLU A 108 11.04 -0.21 -6.21
CA GLU A 108 11.50 -1.47 -6.84
C GLU A 108 12.60 -1.36 -7.93
N ARG A 109 13.43 -0.30 -7.92
CA ARG A 109 14.44 -0.10 -8.97
C ARG A 109 15.50 -1.19 -9.05
N ALA A 110 15.78 -1.91 -7.95
CA ALA A 110 16.74 -3.02 -8.00
C ALA A 110 16.23 -4.21 -8.86
N TRP A 111 14.91 -4.29 -9.08
CA TRP A 111 14.24 -5.31 -9.90
C TRP A 111 13.91 -4.78 -11.30
N TYR A 112 13.79 -3.45 -11.43
CA TYR A 112 13.58 -2.74 -12.70
C TYR A 112 14.67 -1.69 -12.93
N PRO A 113 15.84 -2.10 -13.49
CA PRO A 113 16.98 -1.19 -13.66
C PRO A 113 16.68 0.04 -14.52
N ASP A 114 15.72 -0.09 -15.45
CA ASP A 114 15.27 0.97 -16.35
C ASP A 114 14.27 1.94 -15.70
N ALA A 115 13.80 1.66 -14.48
CA ALA A 115 12.97 2.59 -13.73
C ALA A 115 13.73 3.90 -13.47
N ALA A 116 13.01 5.02 -13.51
CA ALA A 116 13.59 6.34 -13.29
C ALA A 116 14.40 6.38 -11.97
N PRO A 117 15.47 7.18 -11.89
CA PRO A 117 16.18 7.40 -10.63
C PRO A 117 15.25 7.86 -9.50
N LEU A 118 15.56 7.50 -8.26
CA LEU A 118 14.80 7.93 -7.08
C LEU A 118 14.70 9.47 -6.98
N ALA A 119 15.73 10.18 -7.43
CA ALA A 119 15.76 11.65 -7.47
C ALA A 119 14.64 12.24 -8.35
N ASP A 120 14.13 11.50 -9.33
CA ASP A 120 13.04 11.93 -10.21
C ASP A 120 11.68 11.44 -9.70
N ALA A 121 11.64 10.21 -9.16
CA ALA A 121 10.42 9.59 -8.64
C ALA A 121 9.93 10.25 -7.34
N LEU A 122 10.84 10.63 -6.44
CA LEU A 122 10.49 11.18 -5.12
C LEU A 122 9.75 12.53 -5.21
N PRO A 123 10.17 13.51 -6.05
CA PRO A 123 9.38 14.72 -6.27
C PRO A 123 7.98 14.45 -6.86
N ALA A 124 7.84 13.43 -7.73
CA ALA A 124 6.53 13.05 -8.25
C ALA A 124 5.64 12.45 -7.15
N PHE A 125 6.21 11.63 -6.28
CA PHE A 125 5.53 11.10 -5.12
C PHE A 125 5.02 12.20 -4.18
N HIS A 126 5.85 13.19 -3.86
CA HIS A 126 5.42 14.34 -3.05
C HIS A 126 4.24 15.09 -3.65
N ARG A 127 4.23 15.35 -4.97
CA ARG A 127 3.09 16.01 -5.62
C ARG A 127 1.78 15.24 -5.49
N VAL A 128 1.84 13.90 -5.49
CA VAL A 128 0.65 13.06 -5.25
C VAL A 128 0.17 13.21 -3.81
N LEU A 129 1.08 13.17 -2.83
CA LEU A 129 0.74 13.32 -1.42
C LEU A 129 0.19 14.72 -1.09
N ASP A 130 0.76 15.77 -1.67
CA ASP A 130 0.34 17.16 -1.42
C ASP A 130 -1.01 17.51 -2.06
N ALA A 131 -1.50 16.68 -2.99
CA ALA A 131 -2.76 16.89 -3.70
C ALA A 131 -3.96 16.14 -3.09
N GLY A 132 -3.71 15.20 -2.17
CA GLY A 132 -4.73 14.40 -1.47
C GLY A 132 -5.05 14.93 -0.08
#